data_AF-A0A5C7W7U1-F1
#
_entry.id   AF-A0A5C7W7U1-F1
#
_cell.length_a   1.000
_cell.length_b   1.000
_cell.length_c   1.000
_cell.angle_alpha   90.00
_cell.angle_beta   90.00
_cell.angle_gamma   90.00
#
_symmetry.space_group_name_H-M   'P 1'
#
loop_
_entity.id
_entity.type
_entity.pdbx_description
1 polymer ?
#
loop_
_entity_poly.entity_id
_entity_poly.type
_entity_poly.pdbx_seq_one_letter_code
_entity_poly.pdbx_strand_id
1 'polypeptide(L)'
;MKYQKHTLKNGLRILLAPMQETQTATVIVMTGVGSRYESRAENGLAHFLEHMFFKGTAKRPTAMDISKELDAIGAEYNAYTGKDRTAYYAKV
;
A
#
# COMPACT_ATOMS: atom_id res chain seq x y z
N MET A 1 -19.16 -12.65 -2.19
CA MET A 1 -18.24 -11.96 -3.11
C MET A 1 -17.29 -13.00 -3.70
N LYS A 2 -17.30 -13.22 -5.02
CA LYS A 2 -16.38 -14.17 -5.66
C LYS A 2 -15.04 -13.47 -5.89
N TYR A 3 -13.95 -14.06 -5.39
CA TYR A 3 -12.60 -13.57 -5.65
C TYR A 3 -11.77 -14.66 -6.33
N GLN A 4 -10.75 -14.24 -7.07
CA GLN A 4 -9.76 -15.09 -7.70
C GLN A 4 -8.43 -14.91 -6.97
N LYS A 5 -7.72 -16.02 -6.71
CA LYS A 5 -6.42 -16.01 -6.08
C LYS A 5 -5.36 -16.41 -7.11
N HIS A 6 -4.37 -15.54 -7.29
CA HIS A 6 -3.21 -15.82 -8.13
C HIS A 6 -1.95 -15.78 -7.27
N THR A 7 -1.00 -16.67 -7.55
CA THR A 7 0.33 -16.62 -6.95
C THR A 7 1.33 -16.45 -8.09
N LEU A 8 2.06 -15.34 -8.06
CA LEU A 8 3.08 -15.04 -9.06
C LEU A 8 4.31 -15.95 -8.84
N LYS A 9 5.17 -16.04 -9.87
CA LYS A 9 6.42 -16.83 -9.81
C LYS A 9 7.35 -16.42 -8.66
N ASN A 10 7.30 -15.16 -8.24
CA ASN A 10 8.07 -14.62 -7.12
C ASN A 10 7.39 -14.83 -5.75
N GLY A 11 6.29 -15.58 -5.68
CA GLY A 11 5.55 -15.86 -4.45
C GLY A 11 4.54 -14.79 -4.03
N LEU A 12 4.46 -13.65 -4.72
CA LEU A 12 3.46 -12.63 -4.41
C LEU A 12 2.05 -13.18 -4.65
N ARG A 13 1.19 -13.03 -3.64
CA ARG A 13 -0.21 -13.46 -3.68
C ARG A 13 -1.08 -12.28 -4.04
N ILE A 14 -1.93 -12.45 -5.05
CA ILE A 14 -2.90 -11.46 -5.52
C ILE A 14 -4.29 -12.02 -5.27
N LEU A 15 -5.13 -11.22 -4.63
CA LEU A 15 -6.57 -11.46 -4.53
C LEU A 15 -7.27 -10.45 -5.44
N LEU A 16 -7.93 -10.93 -6.48
CA LEU A 16 -8.72 -10.12 -7.40
C LEU A 16 -10.19 -10.34 -7.10
N ALA A 17 -10.93 -9.28 -6.77
CA ALA A 17 -12.35 -9.35 -6.46
C ALA A 17 -13.14 -8.40 -7.38
N PRO A 18 -13.52 -8.83 -8.60
CA PRO A 18 -14.27 -8.00 -9.53
C PRO A 18 -15.66 -7.67 -8.97
N MET A 19 -16.04 -6.40 -9.06
CA MET A 19 -17.34 -5.88 -8.65
C MET A 19 -17.96 -5.18 -9.85
N GLN A 20 -18.96 -5.78 -10.49
CA GLN A 20 -19.58 -5.21 -11.70
C GLN A 20 -20.45 -3.98 -11.40
N GLU A 21 -20.91 -3.83 -10.15
CA GLU A 21 -21.81 -2.74 -9.74
C GLU A 21 -21.07 -1.47 -9.29
N THR A 22 -19.74 -1.44 -9.33
CA THR A 22 -18.94 -0.27 -8.95
C THR A 22 -18.14 0.23 -10.14
N GLN A 23 -18.04 1.55 -10.26
CA GLN A 23 -17.15 2.23 -11.21
C GLN A 23 -15.78 2.55 -10.61
N THR A 24 -15.56 2.19 -9.34
CA THR A 24 -14.31 2.44 -8.63
C THR A 24 -13.45 1.19 -8.56
N ALA A 25 -12.14 1.38 -8.53
CA ALA A 25 -11.15 0.34 -8.31
C ALA A 25 -10.34 0.66 -7.05
N THR A 26 -10.04 -0.36 -6.25
CA THR A 26 -9.16 -0.21 -5.08
C THR A 26 -8.02 -1.22 -5.19
N VAL A 27 -6.80 -0.75 -4.99
CA VAL A 27 -5.61 -1.58 -4.87
C VAL A 27 -5.08 -1.45 -3.46
N ILE A 28 -4.77 -2.58 -2.82
CA ILE A 28 -4.13 -2.63 -1.52
C ILE A 28 -2.87 -3.50 -1.64
N VAL A 29 -1.74 -2.95 -1.25
CA VAL A 29 -0.47 -3.70 -1.12
C VAL A 29 -0.18 -3.87 0.36
N MET A 30 0.06 -5.10 0.78
CA MET A 30 0.32 -5.45 2.18
C MET A 30 1.63 -6.20 2.32
N THR A 31 2.40 -5.86 3.35
CA THR A 31 3.59 -6.59 3.78
C THR A 31 3.32 -7.24 5.14
N GLY A 32 3.85 -8.44 5.36
CA GLY A 32 3.72 -9.18 6.62
C GLY A 32 4.68 -8.71 7.71
N VAL A 33 4.97 -7.42 7.75
CA VAL A 33 5.90 -6.77 8.68
C VAL A 33 5.18 -5.55 9.27
N GLY A 34 5.39 -5.29 10.55
CA GLY A 34 4.82 -4.18 11.31
C GLY A 34 5.60 -3.98 12.61
N SER A 35 5.07 -3.20 13.54
CA SER A 35 5.82 -2.79 14.75
C SER A 35 6.25 -3.94 15.68
N ARG A 36 5.63 -5.12 15.60
CA ARG A 36 6.04 -6.31 16.38
C ARG A 36 7.47 -6.75 16.07
N TYR A 37 7.94 -6.48 14.86
CA TYR A 37 9.24 -6.95 14.39
C TYR A 37 10.37 -5.95 14.65
N GLU A 38 10.05 -4.80 15.25
CA GLU A 38 11.04 -3.79 15.65
C GLU A 38 11.79 -4.25 16.89
N SER A 39 13.09 -3.98 16.94
CA SER A 39 13.83 -4.02 18.20
C SER A 39 13.55 -2.77 19.03
N ARG A 40 13.90 -2.80 20.33
CA ARG A 40 13.76 -1.62 21.20
C ARG A 40 14.53 -0.39 20.68
N ALA A 41 15.63 -0.60 19.96
CA ALA A 41 16.43 0.48 19.37
C ALA A 41 15.76 1.08 18.11
N GLU A 42 14.81 0.37 17.50
CA GLU A 42 14.15 0.70 16.24
C GLU A 42 12.66 1.04 16.44
N ASN A 43 12.22 1.27 17.68
CA ASN A 43 10.82 1.55 17.98
C ASN A 43 10.27 2.70 17.10
N GLY A 44 9.18 2.42 16.39
CA GLY A 44 8.53 3.34 15.46
C GLY A 44 9.09 3.32 14.05
N LEU A 45 10.12 2.54 13.75
CA LEU A 45 10.76 2.48 12.44
C LEU A 45 9.81 2.00 11.34
N ALA A 46 8.96 1.00 11.59
CA ALA A 46 8.01 0.50 10.60
C ALA A 46 7.00 1.58 10.21
N HIS A 47 6.46 2.31 11.19
CA HIS A 47 5.57 3.44 10.94
C HIS A 47 6.30 4.60 10.29
N PHE A 48 7.56 4.88 10.69
CA PHE A 48 8.35 5.90 10.02
C PHE A 48 8.60 5.58 8.54
N LEU A 49 8.98 4.33 8.25
CA LEU A 49 9.18 3.85 6.88
C LEU A 49 7.89 3.93 6.07
N GLU A 50 6.73 3.63 6.66
CA GLU A 50 5.42 3.82 6.02
C GLU A 50 5.25 5.24 5.47
N HIS A 51 5.59 6.26 6.25
CA HIS A 51 5.53 7.65 5.79
C HIS A 51 6.54 7.95 4.69
N MET A 52 7.72 7.31 4.72
CA MET A 52 8.78 7.56 3.74
C MET A 52 8.44 7.06 2.34
N PHE A 53 7.53 6.08 2.20
CA PHE A 53 7.03 5.64 0.89
C PHE A 53 6.31 6.77 0.12
N PHE A 54 5.79 7.78 0.82
CA PHE A 54 5.16 8.95 0.22
C PHE A 54 6.13 10.11 -0.07
N LYS A 55 7.43 9.95 0.18
CA LYS A 55 8.41 11.04 0.03
C LYS A 55 9.22 10.98 -1.27
N GLY A 56 9.13 9.89 -2.01
CA GLY A 56 9.74 9.76 -3.32
C GLY A 56 10.14 8.33 -3.66
N THR A 57 10.27 8.05 -4.94
CA THR A 57 10.74 6.79 -5.51
C THR A 57 11.61 7.08 -6.73
N ALA A 58 12.34 6.08 -7.25
CA ALA A 58 13.19 6.27 -8.43
C ALA A 58 12.43 6.81 -9.68
N LYS A 59 11.13 6.50 -9.81
CA LYS A 59 10.29 6.97 -10.94
C LYS A 59 9.48 8.23 -10.62
N ARG A 60 9.28 8.55 -9.33
CA ARG A 60 8.54 9.71 -8.83
C ARG A 60 9.37 10.33 -7.72
N PRO A 61 10.39 11.14 -8.04
CA PRO A 61 11.48 11.47 -7.12
C PRO A 61 11.05 12.25 -5.86
N THR A 62 9.93 12.98 -5.92
CA THR A 62 9.47 13.82 -4.81
C THR A 62 8.09 13.40 -4.31
N ALA A 63 7.76 13.84 -3.09
CA ALA A 63 6.41 13.70 -2.53
C ALA A 63 5.34 14.34 -3.43
N MET A 64 5.67 15.48 -4.06
CA MET A 64 4.78 16.20 -4.96
C MET A 64 4.48 15.40 -6.23
N ASP A 65 5.46 14.67 -6.77
CA ASP A 65 5.26 13.83 -7.95
C ASP A 65 4.24 12.72 -7.67
N ILE A 66 4.28 12.15 -6.46
CA ILE A 66 3.33 11.12 -6.02
C ILE A 66 1.95 11.71 -5.79
N SER A 67 1.84 12.79 -4.99
CA SER A 67 0.54 13.37 -4.65
C SER A 67 -0.17 13.92 -5.89
N LYS A 68 0.56 14.61 -6.78
CA LYS A 68 -0.03 15.20 -7.99
C LYS A 68 -0.65 14.16 -8.92
N GLU A 69 -0.03 12.99 -9.09
CA GLU A 69 -0.59 11.91 -9.92
C GLU A 69 -1.87 11.32 -9.33
N LEU A 70 -1.91 11.13 -8.01
CA LEU A 70 -3.08 10.60 -7.30
C LEU A 70 -4.22 11.64 -7.26
N ASP A 71 -3.90 12.90 -6.98
CA ASP A 71 -4.86 13.99 -6.91
C ASP A 71 -5.46 14.28 -8.30
N ALA A 72 -4.67 14.17 -9.38
CA ALA A 72 -5.13 14.40 -10.75
C ALA A 72 -6.24 13.45 -11.21
N ILE A 73 -6.37 12.28 -10.56
CA ILE A 73 -7.42 11.29 -10.83
C ILE A 73 -8.45 11.21 -9.69
N GLY A 74 -8.39 12.12 -8.71
CA GLY A 74 -9.30 12.13 -7.56
C GLY A 74 -9.15 10.93 -6.63
N ALA A 75 -7.96 10.35 -6.55
CA ALA A 75 -7.74 9.15 -5.75
C ALA A 75 -7.89 9.41 -4.24
N GLU A 76 -8.55 8.51 -3.53
CA GLU A 76 -8.45 8.39 -2.08
C GLU A 76 -7.34 7.39 -1.75
N TYR A 77 -6.33 7.81 -1.00
CA TYR A 77 -5.18 6.97 -0.69
C TYR A 77 -4.68 7.18 0.74
N ASN A 78 -4.16 6.13 1.34
CA ASN A 78 -3.52 6.19 2.65
C ASN A 78 -2.69 4.93 2.91
N ALA A 79 -2.11 4.85 4.11
CA ALA A 79 -1.44 3.67 4.62
C ALA A 79 -1.75 3.45 6.11
N TYR A 80 -1.33 2.28 6.62
CA TYR A 80 -1.28 2.05 8.06
C TYR A 80 -0.21 1.00 8.41
N THR A 81 0.37 1.14 9.59
CA THR A 81 1.26 0.16 10.23
C THR A 81 0.61 -0.41 11.47
N GLY A 82 0.28 -1.69 11.41
CA GLY A 82 -0.16 -2.50 12.54
C GLY A 82 1.00 -3.18 13.24
N LYS A 83 0.66 -4.12 14.15
CA LYS A 83 1.66 -4.94 14.82
C LYS A 83 2.35 -5.90 13.85
N ASP A 84 1.59 -6.56 12.99
CA ASP A 84 2.07 -7.66 12.16
C ASP A 84 2.07 -7.37 10.65
N ARG A 85 1.61 -6.17 10.26
CA ARG A 85 1.43 -5.80 8.87
C ARG A 85 1.55 -4.29 8.67
N THR A 86 1.99 -3.90 7.49
CA THR A 86 1.90 -2.54 6.96
C THR A 86 1.22 -2.62 5.60
N ALA A 87 0.30 -1.69 5.34
CA ALA A 87 -0.47 -1.69 4.12
C ALA A 87 -0.58 -0.28 3.54
N TYR A 88 -0.64 -0.21 2.21
CA TYR A 88 -0.86 1.00 1.44
C TYR A 88 -2.04 0.75 0.50
N TYR A 89 -2.92 1.73 0.36
CA TYR A 89 -4.03 1.63 -0.57
C TYR A 89 -4.20 2.90 -1.39
N ALA A 90 -4.78 2.71 -2.57
CA ALA A 90 -5.33 3.77 -3.39
C ALA A 90 -6.66 3.29 -3.98
N LYS A 91 -7.65 4.17 -3.99
CA LYS A 91 -8.97 3.99 -4.57
C LYS A 91 -9.23 5.12 -5.55
N VAL A 92 -9.71 4.77 -6.74
CA VAL A 92 -10.10 5.69 -7.82
C VAL A 92 -11.47 5.31 -8.35
#